data_AF-A0A226DK21-F1
#
_entry.id   AF-A0A226DK21-F1
#
_cell.length_a   1.000
_cell.length_b   1.000
_cell.length_c   1.000
_cell.angle_alpha   90.00
_cell.angle_beta   90.00
_cell.angle_gamma   90.00
#
_symmetry.space_group_name_H-M   'P 1'
#
loop_
_entity.id
_entity.type
_entity.pdbx_description
1 polymer ?
#
loop_
_entity_poly.entity_id
_entity_poly.type
_entity_poly.pdbx_seq_one_letter_code
_entity_poly.pdbx_strand_id
1 'polypeptide(L)'
;LIFIMVAIVMVQGQWMDQKFCASGQTKVTVDGFVRTSLTSSPTNTWSTCTFLIKKNPGICQLRLDFPSFRTSSANSAGDCDVDKLTIRNSVTVDDGFSTCGDVTGQHMYLTFGETCDTIEITPKLSPTSPFGAYSISMTPIPCSSPDLVPSHCLQNYNASYTTGVVRSFDYPNQQQNSQKYTVCVQSEDGKEIIWKPCTSEDGYPSGSPFSISSKHPEESCDTDWIGVNGDLPRCSNFPGRVTSTWKPFLLNVNLDDLEIPPSPLGDGWATDPASCVRAGPNSGGLFICEWFVESSPGAEGSCQCEVNPILLVPGFDPTVLFGPRPDIGNTGFCLRYDVQI
;
A
#
# COMPACT_ATOMS: atom_id res chain seq x y z
N LEU A 1 2.17 -41.97 19.09
CA LEU A 1 1.99 -41.42 17.73
C LEU A 1 0.96 -40.31 17.81
N ILE A 2 1.37 -39.06 17.59
CA ILE A 2 0.45 -37.92 17.50
C ILE A 2 -0.09 -37.91 16.07
N PHE A 3 -1.37 -38.23 15.90
CA PHE A 3 -2.05 -38.08 14.61
C PHE A 3 -2.26 -36.59 14.36
N ILE A 4 -1.52 -36.04 13.38
CA ILE A 4 -1.82 -34.73 12.82
C ILE A 4 -3.09 -34.93 11.97
N MET A 5 -4.22 -34.40 12.43
CA MET A 5 -5.43 -34.31 11.60
C MET A 5 -5.16 -33.32 10.47
N VAL A 6 -4.96 -33.83 9.26
CA VAL A 6 -5.02 -33.05 8.03
C VAL A 6 -6.50 -32.98 7.65
N ALA A 7 -7.13 -31.82 7.85
CA ALA A 7 -8.48 -31.58 7.35
C ALA A 7 -8.39 -31.28 5.85
N ILE A 8 -8.88 -32.21 5.02
CA ILE A 8 -8.92 -32.08 3.57
C ILE A 8 -10.31 -31.57 3.20
N VAL A 9 -10.40 -30.35 2.66
CA VAL A 9 -11.67 -29.80 2.16
C VAL A 9 -11.66 -29.89 0.63
N MET A 10 -12.67 -30.55 0.06
CA MET A 10 -12.85 -30.61 -1.39
C MET A 10 -13.52 -29.32 -1.90
N VAL A 11 -12.79 -28.52 -2.67
CA VAL A 11 -13.36 -27.47 -3.51
C VAL A 11 -12.87 -27.73 -4.95
N GLN A 12 -13.80 -28.04 -5.85
CA GLN A 12 -13.58 -28.10 -7.31
C GLN A 12 -12.45 -29.00 -7.82
N GLY A 13 -12.33 -30.23 -7.29
CA GLY A 13 -11.55 -31.29 -7.97
C GLY A 13 -10.02 -31.17 -7.92
N GLN A 14 -9.48 -30.26 -7.12
CA GLN A 14 -8.05 -30.23 -6.79
C GLN A 14 -7.86 -30.33 -5.27
N TRP A 15 -6.95 -31.20 -4.83
CA TRP A 15 -6.58 -31.35 -3.44
C TRP A 15 -5.92 -30.05 -2.94
N MET A 16 -6.56 -29.36 -2.00
CA MET A 16 -6.01 -28.19 -1.33
C MET A 16 -5.73 -28.57 0.13
N ASP A 17 -4.48 -28.46 0.55
CA ASP A 17 -4.13 -28.62 1.96
C ASP A 17 -4.65 -27.40 2.75
N GLN A 18 -4.99 -27.58 4.02
CA GLN A 18 -5.41 -26.48 4.89
C GLN A 18 -4.45 -26.38 6.07
N LYS A 19 -3.96 -25.17 6.33
CA LYS A 19 -3.05 -24.88 7.44
C LYS A 19 -3.58 -23.73 8.29
N PHE A 20 -3.44 -23.90 9.60
CA PHE A 20 -3.78 -22.92 10.63
C PHE A 20 -2.92 -23.22 11.87
N CYS A 21 -2.72 -22.23 12.75
CA CYS A 21 -2.07 -22.45 14.04
C CYS A 21 -3.03 -23.14 15.01
N ALA A 22 -2.66 -24.30 15.55
CA ALA A 22 -3.40 -24.93 16.64
C ALA A 22 -3.28 -24.11 17.94
N SER A 23 -4.11 -24.43 18.94
CA SER A 23 -4.06 -23.75 20.25
C SER A 23 -2.64 -23.75 20.83
N GLY A 24 -2.12 -22.56 21.17
CA GLY A 24 -0.77 -22.36 21.70
C GLY A 24 0.35 -22.32 20.64
N GLN A 25 0.04 -22.54 19.36
CA GLN A 25 1.01 -22.33 18.28
C GLN A 25 0.97 -20.89 17.79
N THR A 26 2.15 -20.34 17.53
CA THR A 26 2.32 -19.01 16.90
C THR A 26 2.96 -19.12 15.51
N LYS A 27 3.48 -20.29 15.16
CA LYS A 27 4.11 -20.56 13.87
C LYS A 27 3.74 -21.96 13.37
N VAL A 28 3.56 -22.09 12.06
CA VAL A 28 3.35 -23.38 11.38
C VAL A 28 4.21 -23.43 10.11
N THR A 29 4.91 -24.55 9.92
CA THR A 29 5.64 -24.82 8.68
C THR A 29 4.67 -25.33 7.61
N VAL A 30 4.78 -24.79 6.40
CA VAL A 30 3.98 -25.17 5.24
C VAL A 30 4.92 -25.64 4.15
N ASP A 31 4.57 -26.73 3.47
CA ASP A 31 5.30 -27.17 2.28
C ASP A 31 4.92 -26.28 1.09
N GLY A 32 5.90 -25.58 0.52
CA GLY A 32 5.71 -24.71 -0.63
C GLY A 32 5.45 -25.45 -1.94
N PHE A 33 5.43 -26.79 -1.98
CA PHE A 33 5.12 -27.55 -3.20
C PHE A 33 3.63 -27.79 -3.42
N VAL A 34 2.82 -27.75 -2.36
CA VAL A 34 1.40 -28.09 -2.42
C VAL A 34 0.54 -26.84 -2.32
N ARG A 35 -0.51 -26.77 -3.14
CA ARG A 35 -1.52 -25.72 -3.04
C ARG A 35 -2.16 -25.77 -1.64
N THR A 36 -2.12 -24.66 -0.92
CA THR A 36 -2.48 -24.64 0.50
C THR A 36 -3.37 -23.43 0.81
N SER A 37 -4.47 -23.66 1.54
CA SER A 37 -5.27 -22.61 2.17
C SER A 37 -4.72 -22.30 3.55
N LEU A 38 -4.22 -21.09 3.76
CA LEU A 38 -3.81 -20.56 5.05
C LEU A 38 -5.02 -19.87 5.69
N THR A 39 -5.42 -20.33 6.87
CA THR A 39 -6.67 -19.92 7.50
C THR A 39 -6.48 -19.55 8.96
N SER A 40 -7.35 -18.67 9.46
CA SER A 40 -7.47 -18.41 10.90
C SER A 40 -7.82 -19.70 11.65
N SER A 41 -7.34 -19.83 12.90
CA SER A 41 -7.68 -20.99 13.72
C SER A 41 -9.19 -21.04 14.00
N PRO A 42 -9.85 -22.21 13.86
CA PRO A 42 -11.28 -22.35 14.15
C PRO A 42 -11.61 -22.17 15.63
N THR A 43 -10.62 -22.30 16.53
CA THR A 43 -10.80 -22.17 17.98
C THR A 43 -10.29 -20.86 18.54
N ASN A 44 -9.45 -20.12 17.80
CA ASN A 44 -8.98 -18.78 18.18
C ASN A 44 -8.65 -17.95 16.94
N THR A 45 -9.64 -17.22 16.46
CA THR A 45 -9.56 -16.48 15.20
C THR A 45 -8.62 -15.26 15.26
N TRP A 46 -8.31 -14.78 16.47
CA TRP A 46 -7.46 -13.60 16.71
C TRP A 46 -6.01 -13.96 17.11
N SER A 47 -5.63 -15.23 17.05
CA SER A 47 -4.22 -15.60 17.29
C SER A 47 -3.35 -15.15 16.12
N THR A 48 -2.22 -14.50 16.41
CA THR A 48 -1.17 -14.28 15.40
C THR A 48 -0.59 -15.62 14.99
N CYS A 49 -0.52 -15.88 13.68
CA CYS A 49 0.03 -17.11 13.14
C CYS A 49 1.01 -16.80 12.01
N THR A 50 2.29 -17.15 12.18
CA THR A 50 3.28 -17.06 11.11
C THR A 50 3.36 -18.38 10.35
N PHE A 51 2.99 -18.35 9.08
CA PHE A 51 3.18 -19.45 8.15
C PHE A 51 4.58 -19.36 7.54
N LEU A 52 5.41 -20.37 7.81
CA LEU A 52 6.76 -20.50 7.27
C LEU A 52 6.69 -21.40 6.04
N ILE A 53 6.61 -20.78 4.86
CA ILE A 53 6.52 -21.52 3.60
C ILE A 53 7.91 -21.96 3.18
N LYS A 54 8.19 -23.26 3.27
CA LYS A 54 9.49 -23.80 2.88
C LYS A 54 9.65 -23.83 1.38
N LYS A 55 10.79 -23.32 0.91
CA LYS A 55 11.20 -23.39 -0.49
C LYS A 55 11.35 -24.85 -0.90
N ASN A 56 10.74 -25.20 -2.03
CA ASN A 56 10.99 -26.45 -2.72
C ASN A 56 11.89 -26.15 -3.95
N PRO A 57 12.93 -26.95 -4.25
CA PRO A 57 13.84 -26.67 -5.37
C PRO A 57 13.16 -26.53 -6.74
N GLY A 58 12.00 -27.14 -6.95
CA GLY A 58 11.23 -27.03 -8.20
C GLY A 58 10.29 -25.82 -8.26
N ILE A 59 10.12 -25.08 -7.16
CA ILE A 59 9.19 -23.95 -7.03
C ILE A 59 9.99 -22.65 -6.86
N CYS A 60 9.75 -21.68 -7.75
CA CYS A 60 10.48 -20.41 -7.75
C CYS A 60 9.64 -19.26 -7.19
N GLN A 61 8.32 -19.36 -7.29
CA GLN A 61 7.41 -18.27 -6.93
C GLN A 61 6.13 -18.84 -6.30
N LEU A 62 5.49 -18.05 -5.46
CA LEU A 62 4.17 -18.31 -4.90
C LEU A 62 3.21 -17.25 -5.41
N ARG A 63 1.98 -17.64 -5.72
CA ARG A 63 0.86 -16.73 -5.86
C ARG A 63 -0.05 -16.86 -4.64
N LEU A 64 -0.31 -15.74 -3.98
CA LEU A 64 -1.32 -15.63 -2.94
C LEU A 64 -2.57 -15.01 -3.56
N ASP A 65 -3.70 -15.68 -3.42
CA ASP A 65 -5.01 -15.12 -3.72
C ASP A 65 -5.76 -14.91 -2.40
N PHE A 66 -6.50 -13.81 -2.27
CA PHE A 66 -7.26 -13.46 -1.07
C PHE A 66 -8.76 -13.72 -1.29
N PRO A 67 -9.24 -14.97 -1.22
CA PRO A 67 -10.68 -15.27 -1.39
C PRO A 67 -11.55 -14.64 -0.30
N SER A 68 -11.00 -14.46 0.91
CA SER A 68 -11.65 -13.74 2.00
C SER A 68 -10.58 -13.23 2.96
N PHE A 69 -10.24 -11.95 2.87
CA PHE A 69 -9.33 -11.31 3.81
C PHE A 69 -9.82 -9.90 4.12
N ARG A 70 -10.41 -9.77 5.30
CA ARG A 70 -10.93 -8.51 5.83
C ARG A 70 -10.37 -8.31 7.21
N THR A 71 -9.76 -7.17 7.43
CA THR A 71 -9.30 -6.73 8.73
C THR A 71 -9.68 -5.28 8.95
N SER A 72 -9.37 -4.75 10.13
CA SER A 72 -9.45 -3.31 10.38
C SER A 72 -8.63 -2.58 9.32
N SER A 73 -9.18 -1.49 8.80
CA SER A 73 -8.48 -0.57 7.89
C SER A 73 -7.34 0.12 8.64
N ALA A 74 -6.49 0.82 7.89
CA ALA A 74 -5.49 1.69 8.46
C ALA A 74 -6.14 2.78 9.33
N ASN A 75 -5.39 3.26 10.33
CA ASN A 75 -5.81 4.42 11.11
C ASN A 75 -5.84 5.67 10.21
N SER A 76 -6.28 6.83 10.72
CA SER A 76 -6.28 8.08 9.93
C SER A 76 -4.90 8.52 9.48
N ALA A 77 -3.84 7.90 10.04
CA ALA A 77 -2.47 8.12 9.64
C ALA A 77 -1.95 7.23 8.52
N GLY A 78 -2.72 6.24 8.07
CA GLY A 78 -2.28 5.25 7.09
C GLY A 78 -1.61 4.02 7.71
N ASP A 79 -1.54 3.91 9.04
CA ASP A 79 -0.88 2.79 9.71
C ASP A 79 -1.84 1.63 10.03
N CYS A 80 -1.39 0.42 9.71
CA CYS A 80 -2.06 -0.84 10.05
C CYS A 80 -1.78 -1.30 11.49
N ASP A 81 -2.22 -0.51 12.48
CA ASP A 81 -1.88 -0.71 13.90
C ASP A 81 -2.68 -1.84 14.59
N VAL A 82 -3.96 -1.95 14.24
CA VAL A 82 -4.89 -2.89 14.89
C VAL A 82 -4.68 -4.30 14.35
N ASP A 83 -4.84 -4.44 13.04
CA ASP A 83 -4.71 -5.69 12.31
C ASP A 83 -3.72 -5.50 11.16
N LYS A 84 -2.96 -6.54 10.84
CA LYS A 84 -2.03 -6.50 9.72
C LYS A 84 -1.71 -7.88 9.17
N LEU A 85 -1.59 -7.95 7.84
CA LEU A 85 -0.87 -8.99 7.14
C LEU A 85 0.57 -8.52 6.93
N THR A 86 1.56 -9.35 7.28
CA THR A 86 2.97 -9.06 7.03
C THR A 86 3.61 -10.18 6.24
N ILE A 87 4.36 -9.82 5.20
CA ILE A 87 5.11 -10.72 4.33
C ILE A 87 6.59 -10.37 4.43
N ARG A 88 7.44 -11.39 4.59
CA ARG A 88 8.90 -11.23 4.67
C ARG A 88 9.64 -12.35 3.94
N ASN A 89 10.93 -12.13 3.74
CA ASN A 89 11.88 -13.10 3.16
C ASN A 89 11.51 -13.51 1.72
N SER A 90 10.98 -12.56 0.93
CA SER A 90 10.76 -12.73 -0.50
C SER A 90 11.53 -11.66 -1.26
N VAL A 91 12.12 -12.02 -2.40
CA VAL A 91 12.80 -11.07 -3.30
C VAL A 91 11.86 -10.00 -3.83
N THR A 92 10.56 -10.32 -3.92
CA THR A 92 9.54 -9.38 -4.41
C THR A 92 9.26 -8.25 -3.43
N VAL A 93 9.53 -8.48 -2.13
CA VAL A 93 9.30 -7.56 -1.03
C VAL A 93 10.49 -7.68 -0.06
N ASP A 94 11.65 -7.22 -0.51
CA ASP A 94 12.95 -7.39 0.15
C ASP A 94 13.00 -6.72 1.53
N ASP A 95 12.47 -5.51 1.65
CA ASP A 95 12.31 -4.78 2.91
C ASP A 95 11.10 -5.26 3.75
N GLY A 96 10.37 -6.25 3.23
CA GLY A 96 9.09 -6.72 3.75
C GLY A 96 7.91 -5.91 3.22
N PHE A 97 6.71 -6.45 3.41
CA PHE A 97 5.48 -5.80 2.98
C PHE A 97 4.38 -6.01 4.01
N SER A 98 3.60 -4.99 4.28
CA SER A 98 2.44 -5.10 5.16
C SER A 98 1.20 -4.46 4.58
N THR A 99 0.05 -5.05 4.85
CA THR A 99 -1.23 -4.47 4.48
C THR A 99 -2.34 -4.81 5.48
N CYS A 100 -3.42 -4.04 5.49
CA CYS A 100 -4.62 -4.27 6.28
C CYS A 100 -5.88 -3.90 5.47
N GLY A 101 -7.05 -3.90 6.12
CA GLY A 101 -8.34 -3.62 5.49
C GLY A 101 -8.96 -4.76 4.67
N ASP A 102 -9.75 -4.40 3.65
CA ASP A 102 -10.37 -5.35 2.72
C ASP A 102 -9.55 -5.52 1.44
N VAL A 103 -8.76 -6.59 1.40
CA VAL A 103 -7.98 -7.01 0.23
C VAL A 103 -8.61 -8.20 -0.50
N THR A 104 -9.88 -8.50 -0.20
CA THR A 104 -10.61 -9.60 -0.84
C THR A 104 -10.66 -9.44 -2.36
N GLY A 105 -10.40 -10.53 -3.07
CA GLY A 105 -10.35 -10.58 -4.53
C GLY A 105 -9.06 -10.05 -5.15
N GLN A 106 -8.12 -9.55 -4.35
CA GLN A 106 -6.77 -9.21 -4.81
C GLN A 106 -5.83 -10.43 -4.73
N HIS A 107 -4.62 -10.27 -5.25
CA HIS A 107 -3.58 -11.29 -5.23
C HIS A 107 -2.18 -10.67 -5.10
N MET A 108 -1.20 -11.50 -4.74
CA MET A 108 0.23 -11.16 -4.68
C MET A 108 1.08 -12.27 -5.27
N TYR A 109 2.20 -11.92 -5.90
CA TYR A 109 3.25 -12.83 -6.34
C TYR A 109 4.48 -12.64 -5.43
N LEU A 110 5.06 -13.73 -4.95
CA LEU A 110 6.20 -13.73 -4.03
C LEU A 110 7.28 -14.66 -4.55
N THR A 111 8.44 -14.12 -4.86
CA THR A 111 9.58 -14.89 -5.38
C THR A 111 10.50 -15.32 -4.25
N PHE A 112 10.92 -16.59 -4.25
CA PHE A 112 11.93 -17.07 -3.30
C PHE A 112 13.31 -16.52 -3.63
N GLY A 113 14.06 -16.07 -2.62
CA GLY A 113 15.47 -15.71 -2.79
C GLY A 113 16.36 -16.92 -3.02
N GLU A 114 17.54 -16.71 -3.60
CA GLU A 114 18.55 -17.77 -3.74
C GLU A 114 19.00 -18.31 -2.39
N THR A 115 19.17 -17.41 -1.41
CA THR A 115 19.64 -17.70 -0.05
C THR A 115 18.51 -17.80 0.98
N CYS A 116 17.26 -17.52 0.59
CA CYS A 116 16.11 -17.57 1.47
C CYS A 116 15.37 -18.91 1.32
N ASP A 117 15.46 -19.75 2.35
CA ASP A 117 14.80 -21.06 2.36
C ASP A 117 13.32 -21.00 2.74
N THR A 118 12.84 -19.84 3.19
CA THR A 118 11.45 -19.67 3.64
C THR A 118 10.90 -18.29 3.32
N ILE A 119 9.65 -18.23 2.88
CA ILE A 119 8.84 -17.01 2.87
C ILE A 119 7.95 -17.02 4.13
N GLU A 120 7.86 -15.89 4.83
CA GLU A 120 7.02 -15.76 6.01
C GLU A 120 5.75 -14.97 5.68
N ILE A 121 4.58 -15.53 6.01
CA ILE A 121 3.27 -14.88 5.89
C ILE A 121 2.65 -14.84 7.27
N THR A 122 2.43 -13.64 7.81
CA THR A 122 1.96 -13.44 9.19
C THR A 122 0.72 -12.57 9.23
N PRO A 123 -0.49 -13.16 9.23
CA PRO A 123 -1.70 -12.47 9.62
C PRO A 123 -1.73 -12.26 11.14
N LYS A 124 -1.95 -11.02 11.57
CA LYS A 124 -2.16 -10.61 12.96
C LYS A 124 -3.52 -9.91 13.03
N LEU A 125 -4.46 -10.50 13.76
CA LEU A 125 -5.76 -9.90 14.05
C LEU A 125 -5.82 -9.59 15.56
N SER A 126 -6.30 -8.41 15.93
CA SER A 126 -6.54 -8.00 17.30
C SER A 126 -7.81 -8.67 17.86
N PRO A 127 -7.87 -9.08 19.13
CA PRO A 127 -9.10 -9.53 19.78
C PRO A 127 -10.25 -8.51 19.76
N THR A 128 -9.93 -7.23 19.55
CA THR A 128 -10.91 -6.14 19.39
C THR A 128 -11.32 -5.91 17.94
N SER A 129 -10.74 -6.65 16.99
CA SER A 129 -11.09 -6.55 15.57
C SER A 129 -12.52 -7.02 15.36
N PRO A 130 -13.35 -6.26 14.62
CA PRO A 130 -14.67 -6.73 14.23
C PRO A 130 -14.59 -7.90 13.24
N PHE A 131 -13.41 -8.20 12.70
CA PHE A 131 -13.16 -9.30 11.78
C PHE A 131 -12.47 -10.44 12.53
N GLY A 132 -13.02 -11.65 12.39
CA GLY A 132 -12.47 -12.85 13.02
C GLY A 132 -11.68 -13.72 12.05
N ALA A 133 -12.25 -14.05 10.89
CA ALA A 133 -11.71 -15.09 10.04
C ALA A 133 -11.08 -14.56 8.76
N TYR A 134 -10.02 -15.24 8.31
CA TYR A 134 -9.39 -15.00 7.02
C TYR A 134 -9.09 -16.32 6.31
N SER A 135 -8.99 -16.26 4.99
CA SER A 135 -8.52 -17.33 4.11
C SER A 135 -7.63 -16.75 3.01
N ILE A 136 -6.43 -17.30 2.90
CA ILE A 136 -5.43 -16.96 1.88
C ILE A 136 -5.13 -18.26 1.11
N SER A 137 -5.34 -18.26 -0.20
CA SER A 137 -5.03 -19.39 -1.06
C SER A 137 -3.62 -19.22 -1.62
N MET A 138 -2.70 -20.09 -1.22
CA MET A 138 -1.33 -20.16 -1.74
C MET A 138 -1.25 -21.18 -2.87
N THR A 139 -0.83 -20.72 -4.05
CA THR A 139 -0.58 -21.56 -5.23
C THR A 139 0.89 -21.49 -5.61
N PRO A 140 1.63 -22.61 -5.58
CA PRO A 140 3.04 -22.61 -5.94
C PRO A 140 3.23 -22.60 -7.46
N ILE A 141 4.24 -21.87 -7.92
CA ILE A 141 4.58 -21.71 -9.34
C ILE A 141 5.93 -22.36 -9.61
N PRO A 142 5.97 -23.43 -10.43
CA PRO A 142 7.21 -24.10 -10.80
C PRO A 142 8.19 -23.17 -11.52
N CYS A 143 9.48 -23.42 -11.33
CA CYS A 143 10.55 -22.67 -11.98
C CYS A 143 10.56 -22.76 -13.52
N SER A 144 9.92 -23.77 -14.09
CA SER A 144 9.76 -23.95 -15.54
C SER A 144 8.40 -23.48 -16.06
N SER A 145 7.56 -22.88 -15.20
CA SER A 145 6.21 -22.48 -15.59
C SER A 145 6.23 -21.27 -16.51
N PRO A 146 5.43 -21.24 -17.59
CA PRO A 146 5.19 -20.02 -18.36
C PRO A 146 4.44 -18.95 -17.55
N ASP A 147 3.81 -19.33 -16.43
CA ASP A 147 3.08 -18.43 -15.54
C ASP A 147 4.00 -17.65 -14.57
N LEU A 148 5.32 -17.80 -14.71
CA LEU A 148 6.28 -17.02 -13.93
C LEU A 148 6.14 -15.54 -14.24
N VAL A 149 6.12 -14.76 -13.17
CA VAL A 149 6.06 -13.30 -13.22
C VAL A 149 7.43 -12.74 -12.84
N PRO A 150 7.89 -11.62 -13.44
CA PRO A 150 9.13 -10.96 -13.01
C PRO A 150 9.15 -10.71 -11.50
N SER A 151 10.30 -10.92 -10.87
CA SER A 151 10.40 -10.94 -9.41
C SER A 151 10.05 -9.63 -8.72
N HIS A 152 10.11 -8.49 -9.42
CA HIS A 152 9.75 -7.16 -8.90
C HIS A 152 8.24 -6.88 -8.90
N CYS A 153 7.43 -7.71 -9.57
CA CYS A 153 5.99 -7.53 -9.66
C CYS A 153 5.30 -8.14 -8.43
N LEU A 154 4.77 -7.30 -7.54
CA LEU A 154 3.93 -7.80 -6.44
C LEU A 154 2.55 -8.23 -6.96
N GLN A 155 1.98 -7.48 -7.91
CA GLN A 155 0.74 -7.87 -8.59
C GLN A 155 1.00 -8.03 -10.08
N ASN A 156 0.37 -9.02 -10.68
CA ASN A 156 0.44 -9.22 -12.13
C ASN A 156 -0.94 -9.47 -12.71
N TYR A 157 -1.24 -8.78 -13.81
CA TYR A 157 -2.47 -8.90 -14.56
C TYR A 157 -2.16 -9.32 -15.99
N ASN A 158 -3.10 -10.04 -16.61
CA ASN A 158 -2.92 -10.53 -17.97
C ASN A 158 -3.69 -9.66 -18.96
N ALA A 159 -3.01 -9.05 -19.92
CA ALA A 159 -3.58 -8.27 -21.02
C ALA A 159 -4.22 -9.13 -22.13
N SER A 160 -4.24 -10.46 -21.98
CA SER A 160 -5.20 -11.29 -22.73
C SER A 160 -6.63 -10.87 -22.45
N TYR A 161 -6.91 -10.28 -21.27
CA TYR A 161 -8.14 -9.53 -21.04
C TYR A 161 -8.06 -8.18 -21.77
N THR A 162 -9.10 -7.82 -22.52
CA THR A 162 -9.19 -6.51 -23.21
C THR A 162 -9.16 -5.34 -22.23
N THR A 163 -9.53 -5.58 -20.97
CA THR A 163 -9.59 -4.58 -19.91
C THR A 163 -9.32 -5.21 -18.54
N GLY A 164 -8.78 -4.46 -17.59
CA GLY A 164 -8.69 -4.89 -16.19
C GLY A 164 -8.57 -3.74 -15.22
N VAL A 165 -8.80 -4.01 -13.94
CA VAL A 165 -8.78 -3.00 -12.87
C VAL A 165 -7.66 -3.30 -11.86
N VAL A 166 -6.90 -2.26 -11.54
CA VAL A 166 -5.84 -2.23 -10.54
C VAL A 166 -6.21 -1.21 -9.48
N ARG A 167 -6.10 -1.58 -8.21
CA ARG A 167 -6.39 -0.68 -7.08
C ARG A 167 -5.38 -0.87 -5.97
N SER A 168 -5.17 0.16 -5.18
CA SER A 168 -4.40 0.02 -3.94
C SER A 168 -5.09 -0.97 -2.98
N PHE A 169 -4.30 -1.54 -2.08
CA PHE A 169 -4.85 -2.35 -0.99
C PHE A 169 -5.82 -1.52 -0.15
N ASP A 170 -6.93 -2.15 0.25
CA ASP A 170 -8.04 -1.52 1.00
C ASP A 170 -8.78 -0.34 0.32
N TYR A 171 -8.51 -0.03 -0.95
CA TYR A 171 -9.31 0.94 -1.70
C TYR A 171 -10.81 0.52 -1.71
N PRO A 172 -11.76 1.44 -1.45
CA PRO A 172 -11.66 2.90 -1.39
C PRO A 172 -11.69 3.47 0.05
N ASN A 173 -11.10 2.77 1.02
CA ASN A 173 -11.09 3.20 2.43
C ASN A 173 -9.95 4.19 2.68
N GLN A 174 -8.95 3.80 3.46
CA GLN A 174 -7.83 4.64 3.84
C GLN A 174 -6.57 4.17 3.09
N GLN A 175 -5.83 5.11 2.52
CA GLN A 175 -4.50 4.86 2.00
C GLN A 175 -3.60 4.31 3.12
N GLN A 176 -2.73 3.37 2.77
CA GLN A 176 -1.80 2.73 3.70
C GLN A 176 -0.38 3.28 3.47
N ASN A 177 0.35 3.49 4.56
CA ASN A 177 1.75 3.92 4.53
C ASN A 177 2.69 2.77 4.18
N SER A 178 3.93 3.11 3.86
CA SER A 178 5.03 2.17 3.59
C SER A 178 4.68 1.14 2.50
N GLN A 179 3.89 1.55 1.50
CA GLN A 179 3.53 0.73 0.35
C GLN A 179 4.46 1.04 -0.82
N LYS A 180 5.44 0.17 -1.03
CA LYS A 180 6.32 0.23 -2.19
C LYS A 180 6.24 -1.07 -2.99
N TYR A 181 5.59 -1.02 -4.14
CA TYR A 181 5.41 -2.21 -4.96
C TYR A 181 5.18 -1.87 -6.44
N THR A 182 5.39 -2.87 -7.30
CA THR A 182 5.12 -2.76 -8.74
C THR A 182 3.95 -3.64 -9.12
N VAL A 183 3.03 -3.08 -9.90
CA VAL A 183 1.99 -3.82 -10.62
C VAL A 183 2.42 -4.00 -12.06
N CYS A 184 2.36 -5.22 -12.54
CA CYS A 184 2.72 -5.60 -13.90
C CYS A 184 1.47 -5.98 -14.69
N VAL A 185 1.41 -5.58 -15.95
CA VAL A 185 0.41 -6.03 -16.91
C VAL A 185 1.14 -6.72 -18.06
N GLN A 186 1.08 -8.06 -18.07
CA GLN A 186 1.69 -8.88 -19.12
C GLN A 186 0.87 -8.79 -20.39
N SER A 187 1.50 -8.49 -21.52
CA SER A 187 0.81 -8.41 -22.82
C SER A 187 1.58 -9.10 -23.92
N GLU A 188 0.83 -9.60 -24.90
CA GLU A 188 1.39 -10.07 -26.17
C GLU A 188 2.13 -8.96 -26.92
N ASP A 189 3.04 -9.34 -27.80
CA ASP A 189 3.83 -8.44 -28.63
C ASP A 189 2.95 -7.53 -29.50
N GLY A 190 3.41 -6.31 -29.76
CA GLY A 190 2.71 -5.32 -30.60
C GLY A 190 1.53 -4.55 -29.97
N LYS A 191 0.93 -5.02 -28.87
CA LYS A 191 -0.17 -4.29 -28.19
C LYS A 191 0.33 -3.15 -27.29
N GLU A 192 -0.49 -2.12 -27.08
CA GLU A 192 -0.32 -1.03 -26.11
C GLU A 192 -1.46 -1.07 -25.07
N ILE A 193 -1.28 -0.45 -23.90
CA ILE A 193 -2.39 -0.27 -22.94
C ILE A 193 -2.63 1.19 -22.61
N ILE A 194 -3.88 1.53 -22.33
CA ILE A 194 -4.29 2.85 -21.87
C ILE A 194 -4.80 2.75 -20.44
N TRP A 195 -4.16 3.44 -19.52
CA TRP A 195 -4.61 3.61 -18.14
C TRP A 195 -5.62 4.74 -18.05
N LYS A 196 -6.68 4.55 -17.28
CA LYS A 196 -7.72 5.53 -16.97
C LYS A 196 -8.12 5.41 -15.51
N PRO A 197 -8.55 6.50 -14.86
CA PRO A 197 -9.19 6.38 -13.55
C PRO A 197 -10.43 5.50 -13.61
N CYS A 198 -10.69 4.71 -12.57
CA CYS A 198 -11.91 3.92 -12.46
C CYS A 198 -13.17 4.80 -12.47
N THR A 199 -14.28 4.20 -12.90
CA THR A 199 -15.61 4.79 -12.90
C THR A 199 -16.59 3.91 -12.13
N SER A 200 -17.81 4.39 -11.95
CA SER A 200 -18.89 3.60 -11.32
C SER A 200 -19.24 2.33 -12.11
N GLU A 201 -19.00 2.32 -13.43
CA GLU A 201 -19.18 1.15 -14.28
C GLU A 201 -18.20 0.02 -13.95
N ASP A 202 -17.05 0.36 -13.38
CA ASP A 202 -16.02 -0.60 -12.98
C ASP A 202 -16.29 -1.23 -11.60
N GLY A 203 -17.43 -0.89 -10.97
CA GLY A 203 -17.89 -1.47 -9.69
C GLY A 203 -17.36 -0.78 -8.43
N TYR A 204 -16.75 0.40 -8.57
CA TYR A 204 -16.17 1.17 -7.46
C TYR A 204 -16.95 2.48 -7.22
N PRO A 205 -17.03 2.99 -5.98
CA PRO A 205 -17.96 4.07 -5.64
C PRO A 205 -17.70 5.36 -6.42
N SER A 206 -18.72 6.22 -6.49
CA SER A 206 -18.71 7.52 -7.18
C SER A 206 -17.79 8.59 -6.55
N GLY A 207 -16.85 8.20 -5.70
CA GLY A 207 -15.84 9.08 -5.10
C GLY A 207 -14.69 9.36 -6.08
N SER A 208 -13.67 10.09 -5.63
CA SER A 208 -12.47 10.27 -6.45
C SER A 208 -11.77 8.91 -6.64
N PRO A 209 -11.52 8.44 -7.88
CA PRO A 209 -10.74 7.23 -8.13
C PRO A 209 -9.26 7.40 -7.77
N PHE A 210 -8.83 8.60 -7.39
CA PHE A 210 -7.45 8.93 -7.10
C PHE A 210 -7.41 9.96 -5.95
N SER A 211 -6.85 9.56 -4.82
CA SER A 211 -6.61 10.43 -3.66
C SER A 211 -5.46 9.84 -2.86
N ILE A 212 -4.22 10.21 -3.22
CA ILE A 212 -3.01 9.65 -2.62
C ILE A 212 -2.08 10.65 -1.95
N SER A 213 -2.31 11.95 -2.14
CA SER A 213 -1.55 13.01 -1.50
C SER A 213 -2.50 14.05 -0.96
N SER A 214 -2.25 14.50 0.27
CA SER A 214 -2.96 15.63 0.86
C SER A 214 -2.66 16.88 0.02
N LYS A 215 -3.63 17.78 -0.14
CA LYS A 215 -3.62 18.91 -1.10
C LYS A 215 -2.51 19.95 -0.84
N HIS A 216 -1.25 19.61 -0.98
CA HIS A 216 -0.14 20.55 -0.96
C HIS A 216 0.29 20.91 -2.40
N PRO A 217 0.71 22.15 -2.69
CA PRO A 217 1.01 22.61 -4.03
C PRO A 217 2.40 22.19 -4.52
N GLU A 218 2.92 21.04 -4.11
CA GLU A 218 4.24 20.62 -4.57
C GLU A 218 4.16 20.00 -5.96
N GLU A 219 4.86 20.66 -6.89
CA GLU A 219 5.05 20.25 -8.27
C GLU A 219 5.91 18.98 -8.40
N SER A 220 6.53 18.49 -7.30
CA SER A 220 7.31 17.27 -7.27
C SER A 220 6.63 16.18 -6.43
N CYS A 221 6.26 15.09 -7.09
CA CYS A 221 5.65 13.92 -6.45
C CYS A 221 6.76 13.04 -5.82
N ASP A 222 7.43 13.56 -4.79
CA ASP A 222 8.64 12.95 -4.21
C ASP A 222 8.36 12.00 -3.03
N THR A 223 7.19 12.12 -2.39
CA THR A 223 6.75 11.24 -1.30
C THR A 223 5.76 10.20 -1.80
N ASP A 224 4.49 10.56 -1.95
CA ASP A 224 3.44 9.64 -2.39
C ASP A 224 3.15 9.79 -3.87
N TRP A 225 3.36 8.72 -4.63
CA TRP A 225 3.15 8.74 -6.05
C TRP A 225 2.83 7.38 -6.64
N ILE A 226 2.11 7.44 -7.76
CA ILE A 226 2.03 6.32 -8.70
C ILE A 226 2.66 6.73 -10.03
N GLY A 227 3.39 5.81 -10.65
CA GLY A 227 4.14 6.08 -11.87
C GLY A 227 3.92 4.99 -12.90
N VAL A 228 3.28 5.35 -14.01
CA VAL A 228 3.27 4.51 -15.21
C VAL A 228 4.66 4.57 -15.83
N ASN A 229 5.29 3.42 -16.07
CA ASN A 229 6.65 3.40 -16.61
C ASN A 229 6.73 4.09 -17.98
N GLY A 230 7.69 5.01 -18.11
CA GLY A 230 7.85 5.89 -19.27
C GLY A 230 6.99 7.16 -19.24
N ASP A 231 6.24 7.42 -18.16
CA ASP A 231 5.51 8.67 -17.90
C ASP A 231 5.98 9.32 -16.58
N LEU A 232 5.55 10.56 -16.34
CA LEU A 232 5.81 11.28 -15.09
C LEU A 232 4.98 10.70 -13.92
N PRO A 233 5.55 10.60 -12.70
CA PRO A 233 4.81 10.24 -11.50
C PRO A 233 3.62 11.18 -11.22
N ARG A 234 2.60 10.66 -10.53
CA ARG A 234 1.35 11.34 -10.18
C ARG A 234 1.09 11.21 -8.69
N CYS A 235 0.79 12.33 -8.03
CA CYS A 235 0.54 12.42 -6.59
C CYS A 235 -0.82 13.09 -6.28
N SER A 236 -1.23 14.10 -7.05
CA SER A 236 -2.45 14.87 -6.80
C SER A 236 -3.65 14.48 -7.68
N ASN A 237 -3.41 14.21 -8.97
CA ASN A 237 -4.44 13.80 -9.91
C ASN A 237 -3.88 12.84 -10.95
N PHE A 238 -4.71 11.90 -11.40
CA PHE A 238 -4.41 11.04 -12.54
C PHE A 238 -5.09 11.60 -13.79
N PRO A 239 -4.37 11.79 -14.91
CA PRO A 239 -4.96 12.32 -16.13
C PRO A 239 -6.03 11.36 -16.66
N GLY A 240 -6.99 11.87 -17.43
CA GLY A 240 -8.09 11.05 -17.96
C GLY A 240 -7.64 9.87 -18.82
N ARG A 241 -6.40 9.89 -19.34
CA ARG A 241 -5.74 8.75 -19.97
C ARG A 241 -4.21 8.86 -19.90
N VAL A 242 -3.53 7.72 -19.75
CA VAL A 242 -2.08 7.57 -19.96
C VAL A 242 -1.83 6.35 -20.84
N THR A 243 -1.07 6.50 -21.93
CA THR A 243 -0.70 5.38 -22.79
C THR A 243 0.63 4.79 -22.35
N SER A 244 0.67 3.48 -22.14
CA SER A 244 1.91 2.72 -21.93
C SER A 244 2.29 1.99 -23.21
N THR A 245 3.49 2.28 -23.69
CA THR A 245 4.10 1.61 -24.86
C THR A 245 5.30 0.76 -24.48
N TRP A 246 5.89 0.99 -23.30
CA TRP A 246 7.05 0.27 -22.78
C TRP A 246 6.64 -1.04 -22.12
N LYS A 247 7.23 -2.16 -22.57
CA LYS A 247 6.96 -3.50 -22.05
C LYS A 247 8.09 -4.02 -21.15
N PRO A 248 7.79 -4.80 -20.09
CA PRO A 248 6.44 -5.06 -19.56
C PRO A 248 5.76 -3.76 -19.11
N PHE A 249 4.42 -3.71 -19.15
CA PHE A 249 3.71 -2.52 -18.69
C PHE A 249 3.74 -2.49 -17.17
N LEU A 250 4.35 -1.45 -16.61
CA LEU A 250 4.55 -1.32 -15.17
C LEU A 250 3.81 -0.10 -14.65
N LEU A 251 3.13 -0.30 -13.53
CA LEU A 251 2.64 0.76 -12.65
C LEU A 251 3.38 0.62 -11.32
N ASN A 252 4.23 1.59 -11.02
CA ASN A 252 4.98 1.65 -9.78
C ASN A 252 4.17 2.43 -8.74
N VAL A 253 4.15 1.93 -7.52
CA VAL A 253 3.44 2.54 -6.38
C VAL A 253 4.45 2.81 -5.29
N ASN A 254 4.48 4.04 -4.80
CA ASN A 254 5.25 4.47 -3.63
C ASN A 254 4.34 5.34 -2.77
N LEU A 255 3.85 4.79 -1.68
CA LEU A 255 3.09 5.52 -0.65
C LEU A 255 3.91 5.37 0.61
N ASP A 256 4.73 6.36 0.94
CA ASP A 256 5.70 6.22 2.02
C ASP A 256 5.09 6.60 3.38
N ASP A 257 5.91 6.75 4.41
CA ASP A 257 5.51 7.23 5.73
C ASP A 257 5.95 8.70 5.96
N LEU A 258 6.69 9.26 5.00
CA LEU A 258 7.25 10.60 5.05
C LEU A 258 6.31 11.58 4.39
N GLU A 259 5.39 12.08 5.18
CA GLU A 259 4.52 13.17 4.75
C GLU A 259 5.26 14.49 4.91
N ILE A 260 5.36 15.27 3.84
CA ILE A 260 5.87 16.65 3.93
C ILE A 260 4.92 17.39 4.86
N PRO A 261 5.38 17.89 6.02
CA PRO A 261 4.50 18.55 6.95
C PRO A 261 3.85 19.73 6.22
N PRO A 262 2.52 19.91 6.30
CA PRO A 262 1.90 21.10 5.73
C PRO A 262 2.65 22.29 6.29
N SER A 263 3.04 23.22 5.39
CA SER A 263 3.75 24.43 5.79
C SER A 263 3.09 24.99 7.05
N PRO A 264 3.84 25.28 8.13
CA PRO A 264 3.27 25.76 9.39
C PRO A 264 2.43 27.05 9.25
N LEU A 265 2.41 27.64 8.05
CA LEU A 265 1.69 28.85 7.67
C LEU A 265 0.37 28.60 6.91
N GLY A 266 0.01 27.34 6.61
CA GLY A 266 -1.14 26.99 5.78
C GLY A 266 -0.89 27.16 4.27
N ASP A 267 -1.90 26.84 3.45
CA ASP A 267 -1.86 26.89 1.98
C ASP A 267 -1.82 28.33 1.43
N GLY A 268 -0.76 29.05 1.73
CA GLY A 268 -0.54 30.40 1.26
C GLY A 268 0.67 31.00 1.93
N TRP A 269 1.74 31.20 1.16
CA TRP A 269 2.74 32.20 1.51
C TRP A 269 2.01 33.51 1.83
N ALA A 270 2.27 34.10 2.99
CA ALA A 270 1.68 35.39 3.32
C ALA A 270 2.10 36.39 2.22
N THR A 271 1.13 36.87 1.44
CA THR A 271 1.35 37.82 0.33
C THR A 271 1.18 39.27 0.77
N ASP A 272 0.71 39.47 2.00
CA ASP A 272 0.48 40.79 2.58
C ASP A 272 0.75 40.80 4.10
N PRO A 273 1.01 41.99 4.69
CA PRO A 273 1.27 42.12 6.13
C PRO A 273 0.18 41.56 7.04
N ALA A 274 -1.10 41.67 6.64
CA ALA A 274 -2.22 41.22 7.44
C ALA A 274 -2.33 39.69 7.43
N SER A 275 -2.02 39.03 6.30
CA SER A 275 -1.93 37.58 6.20
C SER A 275 -0.77 37.02 7.05
N CYS A 276 0.36 37.73 7.10
CA CYS A 276 1.53 37.36 7.91
C CYS A 276 1.24 37.39 9.41
N VAL A 277 0.66 38.49 9.91
CA VAL A 277 0.34 38.61 11.34
C VAL A 277 -0.73 37.61 11.79
N ARG A 278 -1.62 37.17 10.89
CA ARG A 278 -2.61 36.12 11.18
C ARG A 278 -2.01 34.72 11.26
N ALA A 279 -0.82 34.48 10.70
CA ALA A 279 -0.18 33.17 10.74
C ALA A 279 0.17 32.73 12.18
N GLY A 280 0.56 33.66 13.05
CA GLY A 280 0.82 33.38 14.47
C GLY A 280 -0.40 32.82 15.21
N PRO A 281 -1.54 33.54 15.26
CA PRO A 281 -2.79 33.01 15.81
C PRO A 281 -3.30 31.73 15.15
N ASN A 282 -3.15 31.61 13.81
CA ASN A 282 -3.57 30.41 13.09
C ASN A 282 -2.73 29.17 13.46
N SER A 283 -1.49 29.37 13.88
CA SER A 283 -0.63 28.33 14.45
C SER A 283 -0.93 28.00 15.91
N GLY A 284 -2.04 28.52 16.48
CA GLY A 284 -2.36 28.36 17.90
C GLY A 284 -1.44 29.15 18.83
N GLY A 285 -0.79 30.20 18.32
CA GLY A 285 0.16 31.03 19.08
C GLY A 285 1.57 30.46 19.16
N LEU A 286 1.88 29.43 18.36
CA LEU A 286 3.20 28.83 18.32
C LEU A 286 4.23 29.69 17.61
N PHE A 287 3.85 30.35 16.52
CA PHE A 287 4.74 31.25 15.81
C PHE A 287 4.41 32.70 16.14
N ILE A 288 5.45 33.52 16.19
CA ILE A 288 5.38 34.97 16.18
C ILE A 288 5.85 35.39 14.79
N CYS A 289 4.92 35.95 14.00
CA CYS A 289 5.16 36.30 12.61
C CYS A 289 5.16 37.82 12.43
N GLU A 290 6.20 38.34 11.79
CA GLU A 290 6.36 39.75 11.47
C GLU A 290 6.63 39.96 9.97
N TRP A 291 6.09 41.05 9.45
CA TRP A 291 6.25 41.44 8.05
C TRP A 291 7.42 42.40 7.89
N PHE A 292 8.38 42.03 7.07
CA PHE A 292 9.56 42.82 6.77
C PHE A 292 9.42 43.44 5.38
N VAL A 293 9.42 44.77 5.33
CA VAL A 293 9.46 45.50 4.06
C VAL A 293 10.92 45.64 3.65
N GLU A 294 11.32 45.05 2.52
CA GLU A 294 12.66 45.27 2.00
C GLU A 294 12.82 46.73 1.56
N SER A 295 13.97 47.33 1.87
CA SER A 295 14.24 48.76 1.68
C SER A 295 14.53 49.17 0.23
N SER A 296 14.26 48.29 -0.75
CA SER A 296 14.52 48.53 -2.16
C SER A 296 13.30 49.14 -2.87
N PRO A 297 13.48 50.08 -3.82
CA PRO A 297 12.37 50.68 -4.55
C PRO A 297 11.62 49.63 -5.38
N GLY A 298 10.38 49.33 -4.99
CA GLY A 298 9.52 48.33 -5.65
C GLY A 298 9.58 46.92 -5.05
N ALA A 299 10.22 46.71 -3.90
CA ALA A 299 10.27 45.39 -3.27
C ALA A 299 8.96 45.01 -2.56
N GLU A 300 8.51 43.78 -2.81
CA GLU A 300 7.50 43.11 -1.98
C GLU A 300 8.11 42.78 -0.62
N GLY A 301 7.30 42.82 0.44
CA GLY A 301 7.78 42.42 1.76
C GLY A 301 7.81 40.90 1.92
N SER A 302 8.54 40.43 2.93
CA SER A 302 8.59 39.02 3.32
C SER A 302 7.99 38.82 4.70
N CYS A 303 7.27 37.73 4.89
CA CYS A 303 6.81 37.30 6.20
C CYS A 303 7.87 36.41 6.84
N GLN A 304 8.35 36.78 8.03
CA GLN A 304 9.26 35.94 8.81
C GLN A 304 8.56 35.52 10.10
N CYS A 305 8.63 34.23 10.41
CA CYS A 305 8.00 33.65 11.59
C CYS A 305 9.04 32.97 12.45
N GLU A 306 9.07 33.29 13.73
CA GLU A 306 9.92 32.65 14.73
C GLU A 306 9.07 31.85 15.72
N VAL A 307 9.65 30.80 16.30
CA VAL A 307 8.98 30.01 17.35
C VAL A 307 8.80 30.89 18.59
N ASN A 308 7.59 30.90 19.13
CA ASN A 308 7.25 31.64 20.34
C ASN A 308 8.09 31.12 21.52
N PRO A 309 9.01 31.93 22.06
CA PRO A 309 9.96 31.50 23.06
C PRO A 309 9.31 31.11 24.40
N ILE A 310 8.05 31.51 24.63
CA ILE A 310 7.28 31.16 25.83
C ILE A 310 6.91 29.66 25.86
N LEU A 311 6.92 28.99 24.71
CA LEU A 311 6.58 27.57 24.58
C LEU A 311 7.80 26.63 24.60
N LEU A 312 9.03 27.18 24.69
CA LEU A 312 10.27 26.41 24.75
C LEU A 312 10.58 25.97 26.19
N VAL A 313 10.07 24.80 26.57
CA VAL A 313 10.45 24.11 27.83
C VAL A 313 11.69 23.24 27.56
N PRO A 314 12.68 23.13 28.47
CA PRO A 314 13.83 22.24 28.26
C PRO A 314 13.39 20.79 28.02
N GLY A 315 13.74 20.23 26.85
CA GLY A 315 13.34 18.88 26.43
C GLY A 315 12.10 18.81 25.54
N PHE A 316 11.51 19.95 25.18
CA PHE A 316 10.44 20.05 24.21
C PHE A 316 11.01 20.23 22.80
N ASP A 317 10.82 19.24 21.94
CA ASP A 317 11.12 19.34 20.52
C ASP A 317 9.86 19.79 19.77
N PRO A 318 9.80 21.04 19.26
CA PRO A 318 8.62 21.55 18.57
C PRO A 318 8.30 20.81 17.26
N THR A 319 9.22 19.99 16.73
CA THR A 319 8.92 19.11 15.59
C THR A 319 7.89 18.02 15.93
N VAL A 320 7.69 17.72 17.22
CA VAL A 320 6.75 16.68 17.71
C VAL A 320 5.28 17.16 17.71
N LEU A 321 5.02 18.48 17.70
CA LEU A 321 3.66 19.04 17.59
C LEU A 321 3.19 19.26 16.15
N PHE A 322 4.13 19.20 15.20
CA PHE A 322 3.92 19.31 13.74
C PHE A 322 4.46 18.06 13.06
N GLY A 323 4.26 16.90 13.70
CA GLY A 323 4.14 15.68 12.92
C GLY A 323 3.08 15.92 11.84
N PRO A 324 3.31 15.43 10.61
CA PRO A 324 2.51 15.76 9.45
C PRO A 324 1.02 15.62 9.75
N ARG A 325 0.17 16.40 9.07
CA ARG A 325 -1.19 15.89 8.89
C ARG A 325 -0.99 14.65 8.04
N PRO A 326 -1.28 13.46 8.57
CA PRO A 326 -1.13 12.27 7.77
C PRO A 326 -1.98 12.36 6.49
N ASP A 327 -1.87 11.33 5.66
CA ASP A 327 -2.82 10.75 4.71
C ASP A 327 -4.33 10.76 5.09
N ILE A 328 -4.76 11.58 6.07
CA ILE A 328 -6.13 11.83 6.50
C ILE A 328 -6.99 12.17 5.28
N GLY A 329 -7.86 11.22 4.96
CA GLY A 329 -8.83 11.34 3.88
C GLY A 329 -8.31 10.90 2.51
N ASN A 330 -7.06 10.43 2.41
CA ASN A 330 -6.57 9.74 1.23
C ASN A 330 -7.19 8.35 1.16
N THR A 331 -7.76 8.04 -0.01
CA THR A 331 -8.48 6.79 -0.23
C THR A 331 -7.69 5.80 -1.07
N GLY A 332 -6.48 6.17 -1.51
CA GLY A 332 -5.67 5.40 -2.43
C GLY A 332 -6.05 5.66 -3.90
N PHE A 333 -5.86 4.65 -4.74
CA PHE A 333 -6.14 4.76 -6.18
C PHE A 333 -6.90 3.56 -6.73
N CYS A 334 -7.64 3.79 -7.82
CA CYS A 334 -8.23 2.80 -8.69
C CYS A 334 -8.03 3.22 -10.14
N LEU A 335 -7.33 2.38 -10.91
CA LEU A 335 -7.09 2.55 -12.33
C LEU A 335 -7.62 1.35 -13.12
N ARG A 336 -8.20 1.62 -14.28
CA ARG A 336 -8.49 0.63 -15.31
C ARG A 336 -7.45 0.71 -16.41
N TYR A 337 -7.01 -0.42 -16.92
CA TYR A 337 -6.27 -0.48 -18.18
C TYR A 337 -7.15 -1.05 -19.29
N ASP A 338 -7.03 -0.49 -20.49
CA ASP A 338 -7.65 -0.97 -21.72
C ASP A 338 -6.56 -1.35 -22.72
N VAL A 339 -6.56 -2.60 -23.18
CA VAL A 339 -5.62 -3.11 -24.19
C VAL A 339 -6.07 -2.64 -25.56
N GLN A 340 -5.18 -1.96 -26.27
CA GLN A 340 -5.42 -1.53 -27.64
C GLN A 340 -5.16 -2.71 -28.59
N ILE A 341 -6.17 -3.02 -29.42
CA ILE A 341 -6.15 -4.11 -30.41
C ILE A 341 -5.74 -3.57 -31.77
#